data_AF-A0A3B9VMR7-F1
#
_entry.id   AF-A0A3B9VMR7-F1
#
_cell.length_a   1.000
_cell.length_b   1.000
_cell.length_c   1.000
_cell.angle_alpha   90.00
_cell.angle_beta   90.00
_cell.angle_gamma   90.00
#
_symmetry.space_group_name_H-M   'P 1'
#
loop_
_entity.id
_entity.type
_entity.pdbx_description
1 polymer ?
#
loop_
_entity_poly.entity_id
_entity_poly.type
_entity_poly.pdbx_seq_one_letter_code
_entity_poly.pdbx_strand_id
1 'polypeptide(L)'
;MTVDGVPNVRTCTTPVTGGMTVRRQNAWPSVDHDFGSILDRMDRLLPVGFYYKVFHKPKILWEIMRPIIRRIAGLGRVDTSSDGGPAYTHRNVHTDVGVVGGGPAGMMAALEAAATGLDVTLIDDQPLLGGQLLLDATRHTDPAIDDMQDGTGQEIAEVLRQRVAQQPGITVLNGATAFGFYQDNLVSIHHGNEAIEVRAGRVVIATGAIEIPMQFENNDRPGVMLASAVSTYPNLYGVTPGKRAVVIT
;
A
#
# COMPACT_ATOMS: atom_id res chain seq x y z
N MET A 1 2.02 4.35 -12.19
CA MET A 1 1.42 5.19 -13.25
C MET A 1 1.92 6.61 -13.09
N THR A 2 1.71 7.48 -14.08
CA THR A 2 1.77 8.93 -13.90
C THR A 2 0.37 9.44 -13.55
N VAL A 3 0.20 10.12 -12.41
CA VAL A 3 -1.07 10.67 -11.96
C VAL A 3 -0.89 12.18 -11.78
N ASP A 4 -1.68 12.99 -12.48
CA ASP A 4 -1.62 14.45 -12.42
C ASP A 4 -0.20 15.02 -12.60
N GLY A 5 0.55 14.42 -13.54
CA GLY A 5 1.93 14.79 -13.84
C GLY A 5 2.98 14.15 -12.92
N VAL A 6 2.59 13.58 -11.79
CA VAL A 6 3.51 12.90 -10.85
C VAL A 6 3.83 11.49 -11.35
N PRO A 7 5.10 11.15 -11.64
CA PRO A 7 5.50 9.81 -12.04
C PRO A 7 5.53 8.80 -10.87
N ASN A 8 5.54 7.51 -11.21
CA ASN A 8 5.72 6.36 -10.33
C ASN A 8 4.71 6.26 -9.18
N VAL A 9 3.52 6.84 -9.35
CA VAL A 9 2.44 6.78 -8.37
C VAL A 9 1.89 5.36 -8.27
N ARG A 10 1.78 4.86 -7.04
CA ARG A 10 1.13 3.58 -6.69
C ARG A 10 -0.38 3.72 -6.72
N THR A 11 -0.98 3.49 -7.88
CA THR A 11 -2.42 3.70 -8.09
C THR A 11 -3.32 2.78 -7.25
N CYS A 12 -2.81 1.67 -6.74
CA CYS A 12 -3.57 0.79 -5.85
C CYS A 12 -3.87 1.42 -4.47
N THR A 13 -3.15 2.47 -4.08
CA THR A 13 -3.33 3.17 -2.79
C THR A 13 -3.62 4.66 -2.97
N THR A 14 -3.86 5.12 -4.20
CA THR A 14 -4.17 6.52 -4.49
C THR A 14 -5.69 6.70 -4.62
N PRO A 15 -6.35 7.46 -3.73
CA PRO A 15 -7.77 7.75 -3.85
C PRO A 15 -8.08 8.47 -5.17
N VAL A 16 -9.13 8.03 -5.87
CA VAL A 16 -9.60 8.70 -7.09
C VAL A 16 -10.26 10.04 -6.76
N THR A 17 -9.98 11.07 -7.55
CA THR A 17 -10.57 12.40 -7.42
C THR A 17 -11.17 12.86 -8.75
N GLY A 18 -12.11 13.80 -8.70
CA GLY A 18 -12.73 14.37 -9.90
C GLY A 18 -11.70 15.09 -10.78
N GLY A 19 -11.65 14.76 -12.06
CA GLY A 19 -10.71 15.37 -13.02
C GLY A 19 -9.29 14.79 -13.00
N MET A 20 -9.03 13.76 -12.17
CA MET A 20 -7.73 13.08 -12.10
C MET A 20 -7.29 12.57 -13.48
N THR A 21 -6.08 12.94 -13.91
CA THR A 21 -5.47 12.48 -15.15
C THR A 21 -4.49 11.36 -14.87
N VAL A 22 -4.86 10.13 -15.25
CA VAL A 22 -3.99 8.95 -15.11
C VAL A 22 -3.42 8.56 -16.46
N ARG A 23 -2.08 8.46 -16.53
CA ARG A 23 -1.34 8.01 -17.71
C ARG A 23 -0.43 6.85 -17.34
N ARG A 24 -0.33 5.87 -18.22
CA ARG A 24 0.64 4.78 -18.09
C ARG A 24 2.06 5.22 -18.40
N GLN A 25 3.03 4.55 -17.78
CA GLN A 25 4.46 4.83 -18.00
C GLN A 25 5.08 3.90 -19.02
N ASN A 26 4.51 2.71 -19.19
CA ASN A 26 4.95 1.65 -20.09
C ASN A 26 3.75 1.06 -20.86
N ALA A 27 4.06 0.18 -21.82
CA ALA A 27 3.21 -0.36 -22.89
C ALA A 27 3.01 0.61 -24.07
N TRP A 28 3.24 0.18 -25.31
CA TRP A 28 3.09 1.04 -26.50
C TRP A 28 2.50 0.28 -27.70
N PRO A 29 1.53 0.86 -28.45
CA PRO A 29 0.83 2.12 -28.23
C PRO A 29 -0.34 2.06 -27.24
N SER A 30 -0.80 0.89 -26.80
CA SER A 30 -1.80 0.71 -25.73
C SER A 30 -1.48 -0.51 -24.86
N VAL A 31 -2.28 -0.79 -23.82
CA VAL A 31 -2.14 -2.02 -23.02
C VAL A 31 -2.63 -3.22 -23.84
N ASP A 32 -3.74 -3.06 -24.57
CA ASP A 32 -4.28 -4.10 -25.46
C ASP A 32 -3.39 -4.37 -26.67
N HIS A 33 -2.64 -3.35 -27.11
CA HIS A 33 -1.71 -3.41 -28.22
C HIS A 33 -0.32 -2.99 -27.74
N ASP A 34 0.32 -3.83 -26.93
CA ASP A 34 1.70 -3.59 -26.51
C ASP A 34 2.67 -4.33 -27.45
N PHE A 35 3.31 -3.61 -28.36
CA PHE A 35 4.36 -4.18 -29.21
C PHE A 35 5.54 -4.71 -28.41
N GLY A 36 5.77 -4.19 -27.20
CA GLY A 36 6.80 -4.68 -26.28
C GLY A 36 6.60 -6.13 -25.87
N SER A 37 5.35 -6.62 -25.86
CA SER A 37 5.00 -8.01 -25.49
C SER A 37 5.65 -9.08 -26.39
N ILE A 38 6.16 -8.70 -27.57
CA ILE A 38 6.92 -9.63 -28.41
C ILE A 38 8.22 -10.09 -27.73
N LEU A 39 8.80 -9.24 -26.86
CA LEU A 39 10.00 -9.56 -26.10
C LEU A 39 9.75 -10.68 -25.09
N ASP A 40 8.52 -10.84 -24.59
CA ASP A 40 8.15 -11.93 -23.67
C ASP A 40 8.28 -13.30 -24.35
N ARG A 41 8.13 -13.37 -25.69
CA ARG A 41 8.36 -14.60 -26.47
C ARG A 41 9.84 -14.89 -26.72
N MET A 42 10.70 -13.90 -26.45
CA MET A 42 12.15 -13.96 -26.64
C MET A 42 12.90 -13.96 -25.30
N ASP A 43 12.20 -14.20 -24.19
CA ASP A 43 12.73 -14.26 -22.83
C ASP A 43 13.99 -15.14 -22.70
N ARG A 44 14.01 -16.29 -23.41
CA ARG A 44 15.17 -17.21 -23.46
C ARG A 44 16.45 -16.55 -23.99
N LEU A 45 16.33 -15.51 -24.81
CA LEU A 45 17.44 -14.73 -25.38
C LEU A 45 17.81 -13.51 -24.54
N LEU A 46 17.00 -13.17 -23.53
CA LEU A 46 17.11 -11.97 -22.70
C LEU A 46 17.35 -12.35 -21.22
N PRO A 47 18.45 -13.06 -20.89
CA PRO A 47 18.75 -13.42 -19.50
C PRO A 47 18.90 -12.18 -18.61
N VAL A 48 18.77 -12.36 -17.29
CA VAL A 48 18.89 -11.26 -16.33
C VAL A 48 20.18 -10.45 -16.56
N GLY A 49 20.02 -9.13 -16.71
CA GLY A 49 21.10 -8.20 -17.01
C GLY A 49 21.61 -8.24 -18.45
N PHE A 50 20.89 -8.87 -19.39
CA PHE A 50 21.23 -8.98 -20.82
C PHE A 50 21.69 -7.65 -21.40
N TYR A 51 20.93 -6.58 -21.17
CA TYR A 51 21.23 -5.28 -21.75
C TYR A 51 22.52 -4.65 -21.22
N TYR A 52 22.89 -4.89 -19.95
CA TYR A 52 24.20 -4.51 -19.42
C TYR A 52 25.32 -5.38 -20.01
N LYS A 53 25.08 -6.68 -20.23
CA LYS A 53 26.09 -7.60 -20.76
C LYS A 53 26.36 -7.41 -22.25
N VAL A 54 25.34 -7.13 -23.04
CA VAL A 54 25.43 -7.05 -24.51
C VAL A 54 25.78 -5.64 -24.99
N PHE A 55 25.22 -4.60 -24.37
CA PHE A 55 25.34 -3.23 -24.91
C PHE A 55 26.38 -2.35 -24.20
N HIS A 56 27.12 -2.85 -23.19
CA HIS A 56 28.14 -2.05 -22.49
C HIS A 56 29.41 -1.76 -23.32
N LYS A 57 29.65 -2.52 -24.40
CA LYS A 57 30.77 -2.31 -25.33
C LYS A 57 30.31 -2.57 -26.77
N PRO A 58 30.68 -1.70 -27.74
CA PRO A 58 31.42 -0.44 -27.60
C PRO A 58 30.58 0.68 -26.96
N LYS A 59 31.22 1.69 -26.34
CA LYS A 59 30.54 2.80 -25.62
C LYS A 59 29.49 3.52 -26.48
N ILE A 60 29.73 3.64 -27.78
CA ILE A 60 28.79 4.28 -28.71
C ILE A 60 27.45 3.53 -28.80
N LEU A 61 27.49 2.20 -28.73
CA LEU A 61 26.29 1.37 -28.73
C LEU A 61 25.47 1.60 -27.45
N TRP A 62 26.14 1.77 -26.30
CA TRP A 62 25.48 2.12 -25.05
C TRP A 62 24.78 3.48 -25.12
N GLU A 63 25.43 4.52 -25.64
CA GLU A 63 24.83 5.86 -25.73
C GLU A 63 23.60 5.87 -26.65
N ILE A 64 23.57 5.04 -27.69
CA ILE A 64 22.41 4.87 -28.59
C ILE A 64 21.30 4.05 -27.93
N MET A 65 21.66 2.94 -27.27
CA MET A 65 20.68 1.99 -26.73
C MET A 65 20.08 2.44 -25.39
N ARG A 66 20.83 3.20 -24.57
CA ARG A 66 20.40 3.63 -23.23
C ARG A 66 19.08 4.42 -23.24
N PRO A 67 18.86 5.43 -24.10
CA PRO A 67 17.58 6.14 -24.17
C PRO A 67 16.39 5.24 -24.51
N ILE A 68 16.60 4.26 -25.40
CA ILE A 68 15.59 3.29 -25.83
C ILE A 68 15.25 2.36 -24.66
N ILE A 69 16.26 1.76 -24.04
CA ILE A 69 16.10 0.87 -22.88
C ILE A 69 15.38 1.59 -21.73
N ARG A 70 15.79 2.83 -21.40
CA ARG A 70 15.15 3.63 -20.34
C ARG A 70 13.68 3.91 -20.62
N ARG A 71 13.30 4.08 -21.90
CA ARG A 71 11.90 4.29 -22.31
C ARG A 71 11.07 3.01 -22.18
N ILE A 72 11.64 1.86 -22.55
CA ILE A 72 10.97 0.55 -22.46
C ILE A 72 10.81 0.13 -20.99
N ALA A 73 11.81 0.40 -20.14
CA ALA A 73 11.81 0.07 -18.72
C ALA A 73 10.73 0.78 -17.88
N GLY A 74 9.90 1.64 -18.49
CA GLY A 74 8.75 2.25 -17.80
C GLY A 74 9.13 3.28 -16.74
N LEU A 75 10.32 3.88 -16.83
CA LEU A 75 10.76 4.91 -15.91
C LEU A 75 9.91 6.17 -16.07
N GLY A 76 9.29 6.59 -14.98
CA GLY A 76 8.58 7.87 -14.94
C GLY A 76 9.50 9.07 -15.19
N ARG A 77 8.96 10.13 -15.78
CA ARG A 77 9.67 11.39 -16.04
C ARG A 77 9.26 12.43 -15.01
N VAL A 78 10.25 13.02 -14.36
CA VAL A 78 10.04 14.13 -13.43
C VAL A 78 9.95 15.42 -14.25
N ASP A 79 8.94 16.23 -13.97
CA ASP A 79 8.84 17.57 -14.51
C ASP A 79 9.78 18.50 -13.73
N THR A 80 10.85 18.96 -14.40
CA THR A 80 11.83 19.88 -13.82
C THR A 80 11.43 21.35 -13.93
N SER A 81 10.29 21.64 -14.57
CA SER A 81 9.74 22.99 -14.69
C SER A 81 8.70 23.34 -13.62
N SER A 82 8.41 22.38 -12.71
CA SER A 82 7.50 22.57 -11.58
C SER A 82 7.98 23.69 -10.64
N ASP A 83 7.03 24.44 -10.11
CA ASP A 83 7.16 25.56 -9.19
C ASP A 83 7.40 25.17 -7.72
N GLY A 84 7.76 23.91 -7.44
CA GLY A 84 8.14 23.44 -6.11
C GLY A 84 7.06 22.63 -5.38
N GLY A 85 5.89 22.41 -6.00
CA GLY A 85 4.84 21.56 -5.45
C GLY A 85 4.10 22.18 -4.25
N PRO A 86 3.28 21.41 -3.53
CA PRO A 86 2.56 21.92 -2.37
C PRO A 86 3.53 22.24 -1.21
N ALA A 87 3.11 23.14 -0.33
CA ALA A 87 3.84 23.38 0.91
C ALA A 87 3.76 22.15 1.82
N TYR A 88 4.91 21.78 2.40
CA TYR A 88 5.03 20.70 3.38
C TYR A 88 5.21 21.26 4.78
N THR A 89 4.57 20.62 5.76
CA THR A 89 4.68 21.00 7.17
C THR A 89 5.34 19.90 7.99
N HIS A 90 5.85 20.28 9.15
CA HIS A 90 6.43 19.34 10.12
C HIS A 90 5.84 19.60 11.50
N ARG A 91 5.48 18.53 12.22
CA ARG A 91 4.93 18.59 13.58
C ARG A 91 5.54 17.52 14.48
N ASN A 92 5.82 17.91 15.73
CA ASN A 92 6.25 16.99 16.78
C ASN A 92 5.11 16.75 17.75
N VAL A 93 4.91 15.50 18.17
CA VAL A 93 3.86 15.09 19.09
C VAL A 93 4.44 14.13 20.13
N HIS A 94 3.90 14.18 21.35
CA HIS A 94 4.18 13.18 22.38
C HIS A 94 2.90 12.40 22.68
N THR A 95 3.07 11.12 23.00
CA THR A 95 1.96 10.22 23.38
C THR A 95 2.49 9.22 24.39
N ASP A 96 1.64 8.68 25.25
CA ASP A 96 2.06 7.60 26.14
C ASP A 96 2.26 6.30 25.35
N VAL A 97 1.36 6.00 24.42
CA VAL A 97 1.41 4.80 23.58
C VAL A 97 1.21 5.14 22.11
N GLY A 98 2.19 4.82 21.27
CA GLY A 98 2.06 4.83 19.81
C GLY A 98 1.68 3.46 19.29
N VAL A 99 0.58 3.32 18.56
CA VAL A 99 0.16 2.06 17.95
C VAL A 99 0.27 2.17 16.43
N VAL A 100 1.11 1.33 15.82
CA VAL A 100 1.34 1.32 14.38
C VAL A 100 0.60 0.15 13.74
N GLY A 101 -0.47 0.46 12.99
CA GLY A 101 -1.37 -0.47 12.34
C GLY A 101 -2.77 -0.45 12.98
N GLY A 102 -3.78 -0.21 12.17
CA GLY A 102 -5.20 -0.06 12.50
C GLY A 102 -6.05 -1.30 12.22
N GLY A 103 -5.42 -2.48 12.16
CA GLY A 103 -6.12 -3.77 12.15
C GLY A 103 -6.72 -4.13 13.52
N PRO A 104 -7.31 -5.32 13.68
CA PRO A 104 -7.91 -5.76 14.95
C PRO A 104 -6.96 -5.67 16.15
N ALA A 105 -5.72 -6.16 15.98
CA ALA A 105 -4.71 -6.14 17.04
C ALA A 105 -4.37 -4.71 17.49
N GLY A 106 -4.24 -3.77 16.54
CA GLY A 106 -3.91 -2.38 16.86
C GLY A 106 -5.08 -1.62 17.46
N MET A 107 -6.29 -1.79 16.93
CA MET A 107 -7.48 -1.18 17.52
C MET A 107 -7.72 -1.67 18.96
N MET A 108 -7.57 -2.97 19.22
CA MET A 108 -7.67 -3.51 20.58
C MET A 108 -6.56 -2.98 21.49
N ALA A 109 -5.31 -2.97 21.03
CA ALA A 109 -4.21 -2.40 21.81
C ALA A 109 -4.43 -0.92 22.16
N ALA A 110 -4.97 -0.14 21.22
CA ALA A 110 -5.29 1.26 21.45
C ALA A 110 -6.43 1.44 22.47
N LEU A 111 -7.49 0.63 22.35
CA LEU A 111 -8.63 0.62 23.28
C LEU A 111 -8.19 0.27 24.70
N GLU A 112 -7.43 -0.82 24.86
CA GLU A 112 -6.96 -1.26 26.18
C GLU A 112 -6.01 -0.24 26.82
N ALA A 113 -5.09 0.34 26.04
CA ALA A 113 -4.21 1.39 26.55
C ALA A 113 -5.00 2.63 26.99
N ALA A 114 -5.91 3.13 26.15
CA ALA A 114 -6.72 4.30 26.47
C ALA A 114 -7.70 4.07 27.64
N ALA A 115 -8.19 2.83 27.83
CA ALA A 115 -9.02 2.48 28.98
C ALA A 115 -8.29 2.65 30.33
N THR A 116 -6.95 2.59 30.33
CA THR A 116 -6.13 2.87 31.52
C THR A 116 -5.85 4.37 31.74
N GLY A 117 -6.37 5.25 30.87
CA GLY A 117 -6.21 6.70 30.95
C GLY A 117 -4.94 7.23 30.27
N LEU A 118 -4.27 6.42 29.44
CA LEU A 118 -3.09 6.83 28.66
C LEU A 118 -3.48 7.55 27.37
N ASP A 119 -2.65 8.50 26.95
CA ASP A 119 -2.78 9.16 25.64
C ASP A 119 -2.22 8.27 24.53
N VAL A 120 -3.06 7.88 23.59
CA VAL A 120 -2.76 6.94 22.52
C VAL A 120 -2.79 7.62 21.16
N THR A 121 -1.78 7.37 20.34
CA THR A 121 -1.79 7.72 18.91
C THR A 121 -1.86 6.45 18.08
N LEU A 122 -3.00 6.20 17.43
CA LEU A 122 -3.22 5.06 16.52
C LEU A 122 -2.98 5.50 15.07
N ILE A 123 -2.05 4.83 14.39
CA ILE A 123 -1.53 5.22 13.08
C ILE A 123 -1.81 4.12 12.07
N ASP A 124 -2.47 4.43 10.96
CA ASP A 124 -2.75 3.47 9.89
C ASP A 124 -2.62 4.10 8.51
N ASP A 125 -2.03 3.35 7.56
CA ASP A 125 -1.78 3.84 6.20
C ASP A 125 -3.02 3.75 5.29
N GLN A 126 -4.07 3.06 5.71
CA GLN A 126 -5.35 2.98 5.00
C GLN A 126 -6.27 4.14 5.41
N PRO A 127 -7.19 4.55 4.51
CA PRO A 127 -8.18 5.57 4.83
C PRO A 127 -9.18 5.14 5.92
N LEU A 128 -9.32 3.83 6.15
CA LEU A 128 -10.27 3.25 7.09
C LEU A 128 -9.60 2.18 7.96
N LEU A 129 -9.84 2.25 9.28
CA LEU A 129 -9.41 1.22 10.22
C LEU A 129 -10.14 -0.11 9.97
N GLY A 130 -9.49 -1.22 10.32
CA GLY A 130 -10.04 -2.57 10.19
C GLY A 130 -9.02 -3.57 9.63
N GLY A 131 -8.07 -3.11 8.83
CA GLY A 131 -7.05 -3.98 8.23
C GLY A 131 -7.66 -5.16 7.48
N GLN A 132 -7.14 -6.38 7.71
CA GLN A 132 -7.60 -7.59 7.03
C GLN A 132 -9.05 -7.98 7.34
N LEU A 133 -9.63 -7.52 8.45
CA LEU A 133 -11.03 -7.79 8.77
C LEU A 133 -11.97 -7.21 7.70
N LEU A 134 -11.59 -6.11 7.05
CA LEU A 134 -12.39 -5.51 5.98
C LEU A 134 -12.48 -6.41 4.73
N LEU A 135 -11.55 -7.36 4.60
CA LEU A 135 -11.49 -8.31 3.49
C LEU A 135 -12.18 -9.62 3.82
N ASP A 136 -12.63 -9.81 5.05
CA ASP A 136 -13.10 -11.08 5.55
C ASP A 136 -14.63 -11.13 5.60
N ALA A 137 -15.19 -11.88 4.66
CA ALA A 137 -16.62 -12.14 4.54
C ALA A 137 -17.07 -13.39 5.31
N THR A 138 -16.15 -14.10 5.98
CA THR A 138 -16.49 -15.27 6.79
C THR A 138 -17.12 -14.81 8.11
N ARG A 139 -18.15 -15.54 8.55
CA ARG A 139 -18.83 -15.26 9.81
C ARG A 139 -18.08 -15.93 10.95
N HIS A 140 -17.66 -15.14 11.92
CA HIS A 140 -16.94 -15.60 13.10
C HIS A 140 -17.89 -15.70 14.29
N THR A 141 -17.67 -16.73 15.08
CA THR A 141 -18.24 -16.89 16.43
C THR A 141 -17.05 -16.97 17.35
N ASP A 142 -16.70 -15.88 18.03
CA ASP A 142 -15.55 -15.85 18.93
C ASP A 142 -15.99 -15.74 20.40
N PRO A 143 -15.98 -16.85 21.16
CA PRO A 143 -16.29 -16.82 22.59
C PRO A 143 -15.20 -16.16 23.45
N ALA A 144 -14.02 -15.81 22.90
CA ALA A 144 -12.95 -15.12 23.63
C ALA A 144 -13.09 -13.59 23.63
N ILE A 145 -14.05 -13.05 22.89
CA ILE A 145 -14.36 -11.62 22.85
C ILE A 145 -15.78 -11.44 23.38
N ASP A 146 -15.91 -11.40 24.71
CA ASP A 146 -17.14 -11.52 25.51
C ASP A 146 -18.26 -10.48 25.22
N ASP A 147 -18.03 -9.55 24.27
CA ASP A 147 -18.94 -8.45 23.90
C ASP A 147 -19.08 -8.22 22.37
N MET A 148 -18.43 -9.02 21.51
CA MET A 148 -18.61 -8.89 20.06
C MET A 148 -19.68 -9.86 19.56
N GLN A 149 -20.74 -9.29 18.97
CA GLN A 149 -21.80 -10.07 18.31
C GLN A 149 -21.22 -10.95 17.20
N ASP A 150 -21.75 -12.16 17.07
CA ASP A 150 -21.53 -13.03 15.91
C ASP A 150 -21.65 -12.24 14.60
N GLY A 151 -20.57 -12.16 13.84
CA GLY A 151 -20.50 -11.27 12.69
C GLY A 151 -19.40 -11.65 11.70
N THR A 152 -19.50 -11.10 10.51
CA THR A 152 -18.43 -11.08 9.52
C THR A 152 -17.26 -10.25 10.01
N GLY A 153 -16.07 -10.44 9.44
CA GLY A 153 -14.92 -9.60 9.75
C GLY A 153 -15.22 -8.10 9.54
N GLN A 154 -16.02 -7.75 8.53
CA GLN A 154 -16.44 -6.37 8.27
C GLN A 154 -17.29 -5.78 9.41
N GLU A 155 -18.25 -6.54 9.93
CA GLU A 155 -19.09 -6.13 11.06
C GLU A 155 -18.24 -5.97 12.34
N ILE A 156 -17.30 -6.89 12.55
CA ILE A 156 -16.33 -6.83 13.66
C ILE A 156 -15.47 -5.57 13.56
N ALA A 157 -14.93 -5.27 12.38
CA ALA A 157 -14.13 -4.07 12.13
C ALA A 157 -14.93 -2.79 12.41
N GLU A 158 -16.19 -2.75 12.00
CA GLU A 158 -17.08 -1.60 12.24
C GLU A 158 -17.32 -1.35 13.73
N VAL A 159 -17.60 -2.41 14.51
CA VAL A 159 -17.76 -2.31 15.96
C VAL A 159 -16.49 -1.79 16.62
N LEU A 160 -15.32 -2.35 16.28
CA LEU A 160 -14.04 -1.89 16.83
C LEU A 160 -13.74 -0.43 16.47
N ARG A 161 -14.01 -0.05 15.22
CA ARG A 161 -13.84 1.34 14.75
C ARG A 161 -14.74 2.30 15.51
N GLN A 162 -15.99 1.94 15.78
CA GLN A 162 -16.91 2.75 16.57
C GLN A 162 -16.43 2.90 18.01
N ARG A 163 -15.95 1.81 18.64
CA ARG A 163 -15.36 1.86 19.98
C ARG A 163 -14.14 2.79 20.01
N VAL A 164 -13.23 2.67 19.04
CA VAL A 164 -12.04 3.54 18.93
C VAL A 164 -12.46 5.01 18.80
N ALA A 165 -13.46 5.30 17.96
CA ALA A 165 -13.93 6.68 17.76
C ALA A 165 -14.63 7.28 18.99
N GLN A 166 -15.21 6.44 19.85
CA GLN A 166 -15.90 6.86 21.07
C GLN A 166 -14.99 6.91 22.30
N GLN A 167 -13.83 6.25 22.25
CA GLN A 167 -12.89 6.16 23.37
C GLN A 167 -12.07 7.46 23.51
N PRO A 168 -12.23 8.22 24.62
CA PRO A 168 -11.37 9.37 24.89
C PRO A 168 -9.91 8.93 25.06
N GLY A 169 -8.98 9.80 24.69
CA GLY A 169 -7.54 9.53 24.79
C GLY A 169 -6.94 8.84 23.56
N ILE A 170 -7.75 8.47 22.54
CA ILE A 170 -7.23 7.96 21.28
C ILE A 170 -7.25 9.05 20.20
N THR A 171 -6.07 9.40 19.68
CA THR A 171 -5.90 10.17 18.45
C THR A 171 -5.67 9.22 17.28
N VAL A 172 -6.57 9.24 16.30
CA VAL A 172 -6.46 8.40 15.10
C VAL A 172 -5.85 9.18 13.95
N LEU A 173 -4.83 8.61 13.32
CA LEU A 173 -4.20 9.09 12.09
C LEU A 173 -4.40 8.05 10.98
N ASN A 174 -5.51 8.15 10.25
CA ASN A 174 -5.77 7.34 9.04
C ASN A 174 -5.11 7.96 7.81
N GLY A 175 -4.78 7.13 6.81
CA GLY A 175 -4.05 7.59 5.63
C GLY A 175 -2.66 8.12 5.98
N ALA A 176 -2.11 7.69 7.11
CA ALA A 176 -0.85 8.13 7.67
C ALA A 176 0.14 6.95 7.72
N THR A 177 1.21 7.04 6.94
CA THR A 177 2.21 5.97 6.86
C THR A 177 3.31 6.20 7.89
N ALA A 178 3.38 5.35 8.91
CA ALA A 178 4.59 5.24 9.72
C ALA A 178 5.72 4.62 8.88
N PHE A 179 6.70 5.41 8.47
CA PHE A 179 7.77 4.99 7.57
C PHE A 179 9.11 4.74 8.28
N GLY A 180 9.21 5.09 9.56
CA GLY A 180 10.43 4.88 10.34
C GLY A 180 10.16 4.75 11.83
N PHE A 181 10.94 3.89 12.47
CA PHE A 181 10.98 3.71 13.92
C PHE A 181 12.44 3.81 14.38
N TYR A 182 12.71 4.74 15.28
CA TYR A 182 14.06 5.13 15.67
C TYR A 182 14.25 5.07 17.19
N GLN A 183 15.45 5.44 17.64
CA GLN A 183 15.82 5.49 19.05
C GLN A 183 14.84 6.32 19.88
N ASP A 184 14.73 5.98 21.16
CA ASP A 184 13.87 6.66 22.13
C ASP A 184 12.40 6.72 21.72
N ASN A 185 11.93 5.63 21.11
CA ASN A 185 10.54 5.42 20.68
C ASN A 185 10.00 6.54 19.77
N LEU A 186 10.83 7.02 18.86
CA LEU A 186 10.44 8.00 17.86
C LEU A 186 9.88 7.31 16.61
N VAL A 187 8.63 7.60 16.28
CA VAL A 187 7.94 7.11 15.07
C VAL A 187 7.77 8.28 14.11
N SER A 188 8.32 8.16 12.90
CA SER A 188 8.15 9.15 11.84
C SER A 188 7.03 8.74 10.90
N ILE A 189 6.11 9.67 10.66
CA ILE A 189 4.85 9.46 9.98
C ILE A 189 4.72 10.45 8.83
N HIS A 190 4.27 9.97 7.68
CA HIS A 190 3.87 10.79 6.55
C HIS A 190 2.35 10.83 6.46
N HIS A 191 1.75 12.01 6.54
CA HIS A 191 0.29 12.20 6.53
C HIS A 191 -0.09 13.38 5.64
N GLY A 192 -0.55 13.10 4.42
CA GLY A 192 -0.81 14.13 3.42
C GLY A 192 0.46 14.90 3.05
N ASN A 193 0.50 16.21 3.29
CA ASN A 193 1.70 17.05 3.13
C ASN A 193 2.40 17.35 4.47
N GLU A 194 2.07 16.61 5.53
CA GLU A 194 2.68 16.76 6.85
C GLU A 194 3.62 15.59 7.17
N ALA A 195 4.81 15.91 7.66
CA ALA A 195 5.68 14.96 8.37
C ALA A 195 5.43 15.10 9.88
N ILE A 196 5.06 14.01 10.54
CA ILE A 196 4.77 13.98 11.98
C ILE A 196 5.81 13.10 12.66
N GLU A 197 6.47 13.64 13.68
CA GLU A 197 7.34 12.90 14.58
C GLU A 197 6.62 12.66 15.91
N VAL A 198 6.27 11.40 16.18
CA VAL A 198 5.61 10.98 17.42
C VAL A 198 6.64 10.34 18.34
N ARG A 199 6.91 10.98 19.48
CA ARG A 199 7.70 10.37 20.55
C ARG A 199 6.77 9.70 21.54
N ALA A 200 6.84 8.38 21.61
CA ALA A 200 5.94 7.59 22.45
C ALA A 200 6.62 7.06 23.72
N GLY A 201 5.90 7.01 24.84
CA GLY A 201 6.38 6.30 26.03
C GLY A 201 6.61 4.80 25.74
N ARG A 202 5.69 4.19 25.00
CA ARG A 202 5.75 2.81 24.49
C ARG A 202 5.23 2.75 23.06
N VAL A 203 5.68 1.76 22.29
CA VAL A 203 5.20 1.52 20.92
C VAL A 203 4.68 0.10 20.78
N VAL A 204 3.50 -0.04 20.19
CA VAL A 204 2.92 -1.33 19.77
C VAL A 204 2.99 -1.40 18.24
N ILE A 205 3.64 -2.45 17.73
CA ILE A 205 3.74 -2.72 16.29
C ILE A 205 2.69 -3.77 15.92
N ALA A 206 1.66 -3.35 15.19
CA ALA A 206 0.52 -4.16 14.77
C ALA A 206 0.32 -4.05 13.24
N THR A 207 1.42 -4.04 12.48
CA THR A 207 1.45 -3.80 11.02
C THR A 207 0.90 -4.95 10.16
N GLY A 208 0.37 -6.01 10.79
CA GLY A 208 -0.15 -7.18 10.09
C GLY A 208 0.94 -7.99 9.38
N ALA A 209 0.50 -8.76 8.38
CA ALA A 209 1.34 -9.61 7.54
C ALA A 209 0.98 -9.43 6.07
N ILE A 210 1.97 -9.61 5.20
CA ILE A 210 1.82 -9.46 3.75
C ILE A 210 1.86 -10.86 3.12
N GLU A 211 0.92 -11.13 2.22
CA GLU A 211 0.90 -12.38 1.46
C GLU A 211 2.11 -12.45 0.50
N ILE A 212 2.71 -13.63 0.41
CA ILE A 212 3.87 -13.88 -0.45
C ILE A 212 3.41 -14.62 -1.71
N PRO A 213 3.74 -14.14 -2.92
CA PRO A 213 3.36 -14.81 -4.15
C PRO A 213 4.12 -16.14 -4.32
N MET A 214 3.45 -17.15 -4.87
CA MET A 214 4.10 -18.40 -5.27
C MET A 214 4.99 -18.22 -6.49
N GLN A 215 6.09 -18.98 -6.54
CA GLN A 215 7.02 -18.99 -7.65
C GLN A 215 6.66 -20.11 -8.63
N PHE A 216 6.25 -19.73 -9.83
CA PHE A 216 6.01 -20.64 -10.94
C PHE A 216 6.27 -19.90 -12.26
N GLU A 217 6.39 -20.64 -13.35
CA GLU A 217 6.63 -20.06 -14.67
C GLU A 217 5.51 -19.09 -15.05
N ASN A 218 5.85 -17.88 -15.49
CA ASN A 218 4.90 -16.83 -15.88
C ASN A 218 4.00 -16.32 -14.73
N ASN A 219 4.47 -16.34 -13.47
CA ASN A 219 3.74 -15.84 -12.30
C ASN A 219 3.56 -14.31 -12.22
N ASP A 220 4.06 -13.58 -13.23
CA ASP A 220 3.98 -12.13 -13.37
C ASP A 220 2.96 -11.67 -14.43
N ARG A 221 2.27 -12.62 -15.08
CA ARG A 221 1.29 -12.29 -16.13
C ARG A 221 0.07 -11.55 -15.60
N PRO A 222 -0.51 -10.61 -16.38
CA PRO A 222 -1.79 -10.01 -16.06
C PRO A 222 -2.88 -11.07 -15.78
N GLY A 223 -3.58 -10.92 -14.65
CA GLY A 223 -4.57 -11.88 -14.18
C GLY A 223 -4.05 -12.83 -13.09
N VAL A 224 -2.73 -12.95 -12.90
CA VAL A 224 -2.15 -13.56 -11.70
C VAL A 224 -2.23 -12.54 -10.57
N MET A 225 -2.87 -12.91 -9.47
CA MET A 225 -3.14 -12.02 -8.34
C MET A 225 -2.95 -12.80 -7.04
N LEU A 226 -2.51 -12.10 -6.00
CA LEU A 226 -2.54 -12.60 -4.62
C LEU A 226 -3.99 -12.89 -4.20
N ALA A 227 -4.21 -13.92 -3.38
CA ALA A 227 -5.55 -14.28 -2.93
C ALA A 227 -6.19 -13.15 -2.12
N SER A 228 -5.41 -12.47 -1.26
CA SER A 228 -5.83 -11.27 -0.54
C SER A 228 -6.25 -10.15 -1.50
N ALA A 229 -5.51 -9.93 -2.57
CA ALA A 229 -5.88 -8.93 -3.58
C ALA A 229 -7.21 -9.29 -4.26
N VAL A 230 -7.43 -10.58 -4.57
CA VAL A 230 -8.70 -11.07 -5.12
C VAL A 230 -9.86 -10.82 -4.14
N SER A 231 -9.67 -10.99 -2.83
CA SER A 231 -10.69 -10.68 -1.81
C SER A 231 -10.95 -9.18 -1.67
N THR A 232 -9.93 -8.34 -1.84
CA THR A 232 -10.05 -6.87 -1.76
C THR A 232 -11.06 -6.30 -2.77
N TYR A 233 -11.00 -6.69 -4.03
CA TYR A 233 -11.87 -6.12 -5.07
C TYR A 233 -13.38 -6.29 -4.80
N PRO A 234 -13.92 -7.50 -4.55
CA PRO A 234 -15.33 -7.66 -4.28
C PRO A 234 -15.71 -7.10 -2.91
N ASN A 235 -14.90 -7.32 -1.87
CA ASN A 235 -15.31 -7.02 -0.50
C ASN A 235 -15.19 -5.53 -0.15
N LEU A 236 -14.25 -4.79 -0.74
CA LEU A 236 -14.11 -3.34 -0.52
C LEU A 236 -14.67 -2.50 -1.68
N TYR A 237 -14.51 -2.95 -2.92
CA TYR A 237 -14.79 -2.12 -4.09
C TYR A 237 -15.98 -2.60 -4.92
N GLY A 238 -16.59 -3.74 -4.58
CA GLY A 238 -17.69 -4.32 -5.36
C GLY A 238 -17.30 -4.69 -6.79
N VAL A 239 -16.02 -5.00 -7.03
CA VAL A 239 -15.46 -5.32 -8.35
C VAL A 239 -15.12 -6.79 -8.43
N THR A 240 -15.53 -7.47 -9.52
CA THR A 240 -15.11 -8.85 -9.79
C THR A 240 -13.81 -8.87 -10.60
N PRO A 241 -12.69 -9.45 -10.10
CA PRO A 241 -11.40 -9.46 -10.81
C PRO A 241 -11.41 -10.22 -12.14
N GLY A 242 -12.31 -11.20 -12.29
CA GLY A 242 -12.45 -12.00 -13.50
C GLY A 242 -13.67 -12.92 -13.46
N LYS A 243 -14.06 -13.47 -14.61
CA LYS A 243 -15.23 -14.36 -14.73
C LYS A 243 -14.92 -15.84 -14.46
N ARG A 244 -13.64 -16.22 -14.48
CA ARG A 244 -13.14 -17.58 -14.26
C ARG A 244 -11.82 -17.46 -13.50
N ALA A 245 -11.67 -18.26 -12.45
CA ALA A 245 -10.47 -18.26 -11.61
C ALA A 245 -9.92 -19.67 -11.47
N VAL A 246 -8.60 -19.76 -11.31
CA VAL A 246 -7.89 -20.95 -10.81
C VAL A 246 -7.25 -20.51 -9.51
N VAL A 247 -7.54 -21.22 -8.42
CA VAL A 247 -6.93 -20.97 -7.11
C VAL A 247 -5.83 -22.01 -6.92
N ILE A 248 -4.63 -21.55 -6.59
CA ILE A 248 -3.49 -22.40 -6.26
C ILE A 248 -3.33 -22.30 -4.75
N THR A 249 -3.33 -23.45 -4.07
CA THR A 249 -3.23 -23.59 -2.60
C THR A 249 -2.14 -24.56 -2.25
#